data_AF-A0A8H3E043-F1
#
_entry.id   AF-A0A8H3E043-F1
#
_cell.length_a   1.000
_cell.length_b   1.000
_cell.length_c   1.000
_cell.angle_alpha   90.00
_cell.angle_beta   90.00
_cell.angle_gamma   90.00
#
_symmetry.space_group_name_H-M   'P 1'
#
loop_
_entity.id
_entity.type
_entity.pdbx_description
1 polymer ?
#
loop_
_entity_poly.entity_id
_entity_poly.type
_entity_poly.pdbx_seq_one_letter_code
_entity_poly.pdbx_strand_id
1 'polypeptide(L)'
;MLALLIRRYPFGRGFRYCQIRYTRANSTTTRKMAEPTAQWHDAFPTPPFDTPRMSAEILAETIKHKSAGVDYVVVDVRRTDFERVVIKGAINLPAQSFYPTLPTIVALLSKTPDVIFHCNSCTETGRGPRAAGWYASQLKQLGITTSKAWVLDGGIKRFEILYGDSDNLVEKL
;
A
#
# COMPACT_ATOMS: atom_id res chain seq x y z
N MET A 1 56.73 13.33 -13.09
CA MET A 1 57.82 12.34 -12.95
C MET A 1 58.53 12.63 -11.66
N LEU A 2 58.43 11.79 -10.62
CA LEU A 2 59.53 11.60 -9.68
C LEU A 2 59.38 10.25 -9.00
N ALA A 3 60.48 9.51 -9.02
CA ALA A 3 60.63 8.13 -8.63
C ALA A 3 60.93 7.98 -7.12
N LEU A 4 60.83 6.71 -6.71
CA LEU A 4 61.22 6.08 -5.45
C LEU A 4 62.34 6.76 -4.66
N LEU A 5 62.24 6.66 -3.33
CA LEU A 5 63.41 6.43 -2.48
C LEU A 5 63.08 5.45 -1.34
N ILE A 6 63.45 4.20 -1.59
CA ILE A 6 63.59 3.14 -0.59
C ILE A 6 64.82 3.46 0.25
N ARG A 7 64.69 3.47 1.59
CA ARG A 7 65.83 3.40 2.52
C ARG A 7 65.74 2.14 3.38
N ARG A 8 66.88 1.47 3.47
CA ARG A 8 67.15 0.13 3.99
C ARG A 8 67.46 0.13 5.51
N TYR A 9 66.92 -0.91 6.20
CA TYR A 9 67.50 -1.79 7.26
C TYR A 9 68.01 -1.15 8.60
N PRO A 10 67.92 -1.83 9.77
CA PRO A 10 68.36 -3.22 9.95
C PRO A 10 67.61 -4.16 10.91
N PHE A 11 67.88 -5.44 10.62
CA PHE A 11 67.86 -6.67 11.41
C PHE A 11 68.16 -6.49 12.91
N GLY A 12 67.39 -7.15 13.78
CA GLY A 12 67.74 -7.23 15.20
C GLY A 12 66.78 -8.01 16.11
N ARG A 13 66.96 -9.34 16.15
CA ARG A 13 66.81 -10.26 17.30
C ARG A 13 65.47 -10.35 18.05
N GLY A 14 65.03 -11.60 18.25
CA GLY A 14 64.34 -11.96 19.50
C GLY A 14 63.22 -12.98 19.34
N PHE A 15 63.59 -14.25 19.13
CA PHE A 15 62.72 -15.38 19.40
C PHE A 15 62.23 -15.33 20.86
N ARG A 16 60.92 -15.26 21.08
CA ARG A 16 60.26 -15.98 22.18
C ARG A 16 58.92 -16.51 21.69
N TYR A 17 58.89 -17.84 21.52
CA TYR A 17 57.69 -18.64 21.45
C TYR A 17 56.87 -18.39 22.72
N CYS A 18 55.64 -17.88 22.59
CA CYS A 18 54.61 -18.04 23.60
C CYS A 18 53.52 -18.89 22.96
N GLN A 19 53.46 -20.18 23.32
CA GLN A 19 52.34 -21.04 22.96
C GLN A 19 51.08 -20.52 23.66
N ILE A 20 50.29 -19.73 22.95
CA ILE A 20 48.95 -19.37 23.40
C ILE A 20 48.05 -20.55 23.05
N ARG A 21 47.61 -21.25 24.10
CA ARG A 21 46.63 -22.33 24.05
C ARG A 21 45.34 -21.80 23.42
N TYR A 22 44.86 -22.47 22.37
CA TYR A 22 43.54 -22.26 21.80
C TYR A 22 42.48 -22.65 22.84
N THR A 23 41.75 -21.69 23.39
CA THR A 23 40.43 -21.94 23.98
C THR A 23 39.36 -21.65 22.92
N ARG A 24 38.56 -22.68 22.67
CA ARG A 24 37.51 -22.71 21.65
C ARG A 24 36.31 -21.91 22.14
N ALA A 25 35.88 -20.99 21.29
CA ALA A 25 34.55 -20.38 21.15
C ALA A 25 33.92 -19.74 22.40
N ASN A 26 33.61 -18.45 22.28
CA ASN A 26 32.31 -17.96 22.74
C ASN A 26 31.68 -17.11 21.64
N SER A 27 30.44 -17.46 21.36
CA SER A 27 29.60 -17.02 20.26
C SER A 27 29.57 -15.51 20.13
N THR A 28 29.95 -15.00 18.96
CA THR A 28 29.44 -13.72 18.47
C THR A 28 27.93 -13.86 18.32
N THR A 29 27.17 -13.39 19.31
CA THR A 29 25.78 -13.02 19.12
C THR A 29 25.77 -11.87 18.12
N THR A 30 25.69 -12.19 16.83
CA THR A 30 25.29 -11.25 15.79
C THR A 30 23.89 -10.79 16.14
N ARG A 31 23.80 -9.65 16.83
CA ARG A 31 22.55 -8.89 16.98
C ARG A 31 22.13 -8.56 15.55
N LYS A 32 21.17 -9.30 14.99
CA LYS A 32 20.48 -8.91 13.76
C LYS A 32 19.89 -7.53 14.05
N MET A 33 20.55 -6.48 13.57
CA MET A 33 19.93 -5.17 13.46
C MET A 33 18.77 -5.35 12.49
N ALA A 34 17.54 -5.29 13.00
CA ALA A 34 16.37 -5.22 12.15
C ALA A 34 16.40 -3.84 11.49
N GLU A 35 16.74 -3.81 10.20
CA GLU A 35 16.47 -2.67 9.33
C GLU A 35 14.98 -2.31 9.48
N PRO A 36 14.61 -1.04 9.72
CA PRO A 36 13.22 -0.62 9.65
C PRO A 36 12.73 -0.92 8.23
N THR A 37 11.86 -1.90 8.06
CA THR A 37 11.18 -2.12 6.79
C THR A 37 10.23 -0.94 6.59
N ALA A 38 10.72 0.11 5.92
CA ALA A 38 9.91 1.26 5.52
C ALA A 38 8.67 0.72 4.80
N GLN A 39 7.49 1.12 5.27
CA GLN A 39 6.25 0.74 4.61
C GLN A 39 6.14 1.48 3.29
N TRP A 40 5.52 0.86 2.29
CA TRP A 40 5.40 1.42 0.94
C TRP A 40 4.77 2.83 0.90
N HIS A 41 3.94 3.16 1.89
CA HIS A 41 3.26 4.45 1.98
C HIS A 41 4.05 5.54 2.71
N ASP A 42 5.18 5.20 3.35
CA ASP A 42 5.98 6.16 4.13
C ASP A 42 6.64 7.23 3.23
N ALA A 43 6.71 6.97 1.92
CA ALA A 43 7.17 7.93 0.92
C ALA A 43 6.14 9.03 0.59
N PHE A 44 4.90 8.92 1.09
CA PHE A 44 3.78 9.79 0.74
C PHE A 44 3.19 10.45 2.00
N PRO A 45 2.55 11.63 1.87
CA PRO A 45 1.93 12.28 3.01
C PRO A 45 0.79 11.43 3.57
N THR A 46 0.65 11.43 4.90
CA THR A 46 -0.47 10.77 5.58
C THR A 46 -1.78 11.47 5.19
N PRO A 47 -2.74 10.77 4.57
CA PRO A 47 -4.04 11.34 4.26
C PRO A 47 -4.89 11.48 5.53
N PRO A 48 -5.95 12.32 5.49
CA PRO A 48 -6.99 12.26 6.50
C PRO A 48 -7.74 10.92 6.41
N PHE A 49 -8.07 10.35 7.56
CA PHE A 49 -8.81 9.09 7.69
C PHE A 49 -10.27 9.32 8.10
N ASP A 50 -10.84 10.45 7.73
CA ASP A 50 -12.20 10.90 8.04
C ASP A 50 -13.20 10.63 6.90
N THR A 51 -12.76 9.94 5.84
CA THR A 51 -13.62 9.62 4.70
C THR A 51 -14.78 8.72 5.15
N PRO A 52 -16.03 9.05 4.78
CA PRO A 52 -17.19 8.29 5.22
C PRO A 52 -17.15 6.86 4.69
N ARG A 53 -17.70 5.94 5.49
CA ARG A 53 -17.77 4.52 5.16
C ARG A 53 -19.15 4.17 4.61
N MET A 54 -19.16 3.29 3.62
CA MET A 54 -20.37 2.72 3.01
C MET A 54 -20.41 1.22 3.34
N SER A 55 -21.55 0.71 3.80
CA SER A 55 -21.69 -0.72 4.10
C SER A 55 -21.81 -1.54 2.81
N ALA A 56 -21.54 -2.84 2.90
CA ALA A 56 -21.66 -3.75 1.75
C ALA A 56 -23.11 -3.82 1.20
N GLU A 57 -24.09 -3.74 2.10
CA GLU A 57 -25.51 -3.74 1.79
C GLU A 57 -25.91 -2.50 0.99
N ILE A 58 -25.46 -1.32 1.42
CA ILE A 58 -25.70 -0.06 0.69
C ILE A 58 -25.05 -0.11 -0.68
N LEU A 59 -23.82 -0.65 -0.78
CA LEU A 59 -23.17 -0.84 -2.08
C LEU A 59 -23.94 -1.81 -2.97
N ALA A 60 -24.44 -2.93 -2.44
CA ALA A 60 -25.24 -3.88 -3.20
C ALA A 60 -26.54 -3.26 -3.74
N GLU A 61 -27.25 -2.48 -2.93
CA GLU A 61 -28.43 -1.74 -3.38
C GLU A 61 -28.07 -0.66 -4.41
N THR A 62 -26.94 0.02 -4.25
CA THR A 62 -26.42 0.98 -5.23
C THR A 62 -26.15 0.29 -6.57
N ILE A 63 -25.54 -0.89 -6.57
CA ILE A 63 -25.27 -1.65 -7.80
C ILE A 63 -26.56 -2.07 -8.50
N LYS A 64 -27.62 -2.41 -7.76
CA LYS A 64 -28.92 -2.80 -8.32
C LYS A 64 -29.71 -1.64 -8.92
N HIS A 65 -29.61 -0.45 -8.33
CA HIS A 65 -30.50 0.67 -8.64
C HIS A 65 -29.84 1.82 -9.40
N LYS A 66 -28.50 1.88 -9.43
CA LYS A 66 -27.75 2.94 -10.10
C LYS A 66 -26.84 2.40 -11.20
N SER A 67 -26.37 3.29 -12.06
CA SER A 67 -25.51 2.94 -13.20
C SER A 67 -24.03 3.14 -12.86
N ALA A 68 -23.23 2.08 -12.98
CA ALA A 68 -21.78 2.14 -12.82
C ALA A 68 -21.15 3.06 -13.88
N GLY A 69 -20.17 3.88 -13.48
CA GLY A 69 -19.49 4.88 -14.31
C GLY A 69 -20.27 6.19 -14.50
N VAL A 70 -21.57 6.22 -14.18
CA VAL A 70 -22.40 7.43 -14.25
C VAL A 70 -22.69 7.95 -12.85
N ASP A 71 -23.36 7.15 -12.03
CA ASP A 71 -23.77 7.54 -10.67
C ASP A 71 -22.71 7.19 -9.63
N TYR A 72 -22.03 6.06 -9.82
CA TYR A 72 -21.01 5.56 -8.90
C TYR A 72 -19.89 4.82 -9.64
N VAL A 73 -18.74 4.70 -9.01
CA VAL A 73 -17.64 3.84 -9.45
C VAL A 73 -16.99 3.16 -8.24
N VAL A 74 -16.76 1.86 -8.35
CA VAL A 74 -16.03 1.10 -7.33
C VAL A 74 -14.57 1.02 -7.74
N VAL A 75 -13.68 1.39 -6.82
CA VAL A 75 -12.23 1.38 -7.02
C VAL A 75 -11.61 0.33 -6.11
N ASP A 76 -11.13 -0.75 -6.72
CA ASP A 76 -10.35 -1.79 -6.05
C ASP A 76 -8.88 -1.37 -6.00
N VAL A 77 -8.34 -1.11 -4.81
CA VAL A 77 -6.93 -0.72 -4.63
C VAL A 77 -5.99 -1.88 -4.28
N ARG A 78 -6.45 -3.12 -4.47
CA ARG A 78 -5.61 -4.34 -4.37
C ARG A 78 -4.62 -4.43 -5.53
N ARG A 79 -3.63 -5.31 -5.39
CA ARG A 79 -2.59 -5.53 -6.42
C ARG A 79 -2.56 -6.99 -6.87
N THR A 80 -1.87 -7.85 -6.13
CA THR A 80 -1.78 -9.29 -6.45
C THR A 80 -2.65 -10.14 -5.52
N ASP A 81 -3.33 -9.50 -4.57
CA ASP A 81 -4.17 -10.12 -3.55
C ASP A 81 -5.64 -10.19 -3.98
N PHE A 82 -5.86 -10.50 -5.25
CA PHE A 82 -7.16 -10.83 -5.80
C PHE A 82 -7.49 -12.27 -5.45
N GLU A 83 -8.52 -12.44 -4.62
CA GLU A 83 -8.96 -13.75 -4.16
C GLU A 83 -10.43 -13.91 -4.49
N ARG A 84 -10.76 -15.01 -5.18
CA ARG A 84 -12.09 -15.62 -5.36
C ARG A 84 -13.10 -14.78 -6.16
N VAL A 85 -13.29 -13.51 -5.80
CA VAL A 85 -14.27 -12.60 -6.40
C VAL A 85 -13.74 -11.17 -6.56
N VAL A 86 -14.29 -10.49 -7.55
CA VAL A 86 -14.22 -9.02 -7.72
C VAL A 86 -15.63 -8.45 -7.75
N ILE A 87 -15.78 -7.20 -7.29
CA ILE A 87 -17.07 -6.51 -7.40
C ILE A 87 -17.30 -6.17 -8.87
N LYS A 88 -18.49 -6.50 -9.37
CA LYS A 88 -18.85 -6.30 -10.77
C LYS A 88 -18.74 -4.82 -11.16
N GLY A 89 -18.05 -4.54 -12.26
CA GLY A 89 -17.83 -3.17 -12.73
C GLY A 89 -16.83 -2.34 -11.92
N ALA A 90 -16.09 -2.95 -10.98
CA ALA A 90 -15.01 -2.26 -10.28
C ALA A 90 -13.80 -2.03 -11.19
N ILE A 91 -13.14 -0.88 -11.03
CA ILE A 91 -11.86 -0.60 -11.68
C ILE A 91 -10.70 -0.88 -10.70
N ASN A 92 -9.62 -1.48 -11.17
CA ASN A 92 -8.45 -1.73 -10.33
C ASN A 92 -7.43 -0.59 -10.43
N LEU A 93 -7.18 0.09 -9.30
CA LEU A 93 -6.17 1.15 -9.16
C LEU A 93 -5.29 0.86 -7.93
N PRO A 94 -4.19 0.09 -8.06
CA PRO A 94 -3.39 -0.35 -6.92
C PRO A 94 -2.87 0.79 -6.04
N ALA A 95 -2.98 0.61 -4.72
CA ALA A 95 -2.64 1.65 -3.74
C ALA A 95 -1.19 2.16 -3.85
N GLN A 96 -0.25 1.29 -4.24
CA GLN A 96 1.18 1.62 -4.34
C GLN A 96 1.50 2.62 -5.46
N SER A 97 0.71 2.64 -6.53
CA SER A 97 0.82 3.58 -7.65
C SER A 97 -0.23 4.69 -7.61
N PHE A 98 -1.13 4.67 -6.63
CA PHE A 98 -2.26 5.58 -6.54
C PHE A 98 -1.83 7.03 -6.32
N TYR A 99 -1.02 7.30 -5.29
CA TYR A 99 -0.63 8.67 -4.95
C TYR A 99 0.17 9.38 -6.07
N PRO A 100 1.18 8.75 -6.71
CA PRO A 100 1.87 9.36 -7.84
C PRO A 100 0.97 9.71 -9.04
N THR A 101 -0.14 8.99 -9.22
CA THR A 101 -1.08 9.17 -10.34
C THR A 101 -2.34 9.95 -9.94
N LEU A 102 -2.37 10.49 -8.72
CA LEU A 102 -3.52 11.16 -8.13
C LEU A 102 -4.12 12.26 -9.01
N PRO A 103 -3.34 13.15 -9.66
CA PRO A 103 -3.92 14.18 -10.54
C PRO A 103 -4.74 13.60 -11.70
N THR A 104 -4.25 12.53 -12.32
CA THR A 104 -4.94 11.84 -13.43
C THR A 104 -6.18 11.12 -12.92
N ILE A 105 -6.07 10.41 -11.80
CA ILE A 105 -7.21 9.71 -11.19
C ILE A 105 -8.32 10.70 -10.84
N VAL A 106 -7.98 11.85 -10.27
CA VAL A 106 -8.96 12.88 -9.94
C VAL A 106 -9.64 13.44 -11.18
N ALA A 107 -8.88 13.77 -12.23
CA ALA A 107 -9.46 14.26 -13.49
C ALA A 107 -10.44 13.27 -14.14
N LEU A 108 -10.25 11.97 -13.93
CA LEU A 108 -11.12 10.92 -14.45
C LEU A 108 -12.34 10.68 -13.56
N LEU A 109 -12.12 10.43 -12.26
CA LEU A 109 -13.16 9.99 -11.35
C LEU A 109 -14.04 11.13 -10.82
N SER A 110 -13.58 12.39 -10.89
CA SER A 110 -14.36 13.54 -10.40
C SER A 110 -15.64 13.81 -11.19
N LYS A 111 -15.82 13.14 -12.34
CA LYS A 111 -17.03 13.19 -13.16
C LYS A 111 -18.14 12.31 -12.60
N THR A 112 -17.81 11.38 -11.71
CA THR A 112 -18.75 10.44 -11.10
C THR A 112 -19.07 10.89 -9.67
N PRO A 113 -20.36 10.96 -9.26
CA PRO A 113 -20.76 11.42 -7.94
C PRO A 113 -20.19 10.60 -6.79
N ASP A 114 -20.35 9.27 -6.80
CA ASP A 114 -19.91 8.40 -5.72
C ASP A 114 -18.69 7.56 -6.13
N VAL A 115 -17.53 7.75 -5.48
CA VAL A 115 -16.31 6.98 -5.71
C VAL A 115 -16.00 6.12 -4.49
N ILE A 116 -16.22 4.81 -4.61
CA ILE A 116 -16.14 3.85 -3.49
C ILE A 116 -14.84 3.07 -3.55
N PHE A 117 -13.93 3.35 -2.62
CA PHE A 117 -12.65 2.67 -2.52
C PHE A 117 -12.74 1.44 -1.62
N HIS A 118 -12.10 0.35 -2.04
CA HIS A 118 -11.93 -0.81 -1.18
C HIS A 118 -10.56 -1.49 -1.36
N CYS A 119 -10.16 -2.25 -0.34
CA CYS A 119 -9.07 -3.21 -0.42
C CYS A 119 -9.57 -4.56 0.11
N ASN A 120 -8.71 -5.34 0.78
CA ASN A 120 -9.11 -6.61 1.40
C ASN A 120 -10.11 -6.42 2.55
N SER A 121 -9.68 -5.77 3.64
CA SER A 121 -10.52 -5.60 4.84
C SER A 121 -10.89 -4.15 5.16
N CYS A 122 -10.28 -3.18 4.46
CA CYS A 122 -10.46 -1.74 4.70
C CYS A 122 -10.32 -1.30 6.18
N THR A 123 -9.33 -1.81 6.90
CA THR A 123 -8.98 -1.31 8.25
C THR A 123 -8.65 0.19 8.22
N GLU A 124 -8.74 0.86 9.36
CA GLU A 124 -8.73 2.33 9.53
C GLU A 124 -7.59 3.03 8.77
N THR A 125 -6.38 2.49 8.83
CA THR A 125 -5.17 3.03 8.17
C THR A 125 -4.69 2.19 6.98
N GLY A 126 -5.56 1.31 6.49
CA GLY A 126 -5.29 0.41 5.38
C GLY A 126 -5.22 1.11 4.01
N ARG A 127 -4.98 0.30 2.97
CA ARG A 127 -4.88 0.77 1.57
C ARG A 127 -6.12 1.55 1.10
N GLY A 128 -7.32 1.03 1.37
CA GLY A 128 -8.59 1.64 0.96
C GLY A 128 -8.77 3.04 1.55
N PRO A 129 -8.76 3.21 2.89
CA PRO A 129 -8.83 4.53 3.50
C PRO A 129 -7.75 5.51 3.08
N ARG A 130 -6.51 5.05 2.87
CA ARG A 130 -5.44 5.92 2.37
C ARG A 130 -5.75 6.49 0.98
N ALA A 131 -6.12 5.63 0.03
CA ALA A 131 -6.47 6.06 -1.31
C ALA A 131 -7.69 7.01 -1.30
N ALA A 132 -8.71 6.67 -0.52
CA ALA A 132 -9.91 7.48 -0.39
C ALA A 132 -9.62 8.87 0.22
N GLY A 133 -8.79 8.93 1.27
CA GLY A 133 -8.40 10.19 1.91
C GLY A 133 -7.51 11.06 1.02
N TRP A 134 -6.59 10.48 0.25
CA TRP A 134 -5.83 11.22 -0.76
C TRP A 134 -6.73 11.81 -1.84
N TYR A 135 -7.67 11.01 -2.35
CA TYR A 135 -8.65 11.46 -3.34
C TYR A 135 -9.54 12.59 -2.78
N ALA A 136 -10.10 12.42 -1.57
CA ALA A 136 -10.92 13.43 -0.92
C ALA A 136 -10.17 14.74 -0.67
N SER A 137 -8.90 14.65 -0.25
CA SER A 137 -8.04 15.83 -0.03
C SER A 137 -7.80 16.59 -1.33
N GLN A 138 -7.52 15.87 -2.42
CA GLN A 138 -7.30 16.48 -3.73
C GLN A 138 -8.56 17.13 -4.29
N LEU A 139 -9.74 16.50 -4.12
CA LEU A 139 -11.03 17.11 -4.48
C LEU A 139 -11.23 18.43 -3.74
N LYS A 140 -10.99 18.44 -2.42
CA LYS A 140 -11.10 19.65 -1.59
C LYS A 140 -10.13 20.74 -2.03
N GLN A 141 -8.88 20.39 -2.34
CA GLN A 141 -7.87 21.34 -2.82
C GLN A 141 -8.26 21.97 -4.17
N LEU A 142 -8.92 21.21 -5.05
CA LEU A 142 -9.39 21.67 -6.35
C LEU A 142 -10.78 22.34 -6.29
N GLY A 143 -11.43 22.38 -5.12
CA GLY A 143 -12.78 22.93 -4.97
C GLY A 143 -13.87 22.11 -5.67
N ILE A 144 -13.62 20.83 -5.94
CA ILE A 144 -14.59 19.95 -6.61
C ILE A 144 -15.56 19.40 -5.58
N THR A 145 -16.85 19.69 -5.75
CA THR A 145 -17.94 19.25 -4.86
C THR A 145 -18.89 18.25 -5.53
N THR A 146 -18.74 18.00 -6.83
CA THR A 146 -19.60 17.10 -7.62
C THR A 146 -19.30 15.62 -7.38
N SER A 147 -18.16 15.30 -6.76
CA SER A 147 -17.70 13.94 -6.51
C SER A 147 -17.34 13.76 -5.05
N LYS A 148 -17.52 12.54 -4.53
CA LYS A 148 -17.31 12.20 -3.13
C LYS A 148 -16.61 10.85 -2.99
N ALA A 149 -15.63 10.80 -2.08
CA ALA A 149 -14.93 9.58 -1.72
C ALA A 149 -15.71 8.80 -0.64
N TRP A 150 -15.74 7.48 -0.77
CA TRP A 150 -16.27 6.55 0.22
C TRP A 150 -15.28 5.40 0.45
N VAL A 151 -15.31 4.81 1.63
CA VAL A 151 -14.61 3.53 1.91
C VAL A 151 -15.63 2.42 2.09
N LEU A 152 -15.47 1.31 1.36
CA LEU A 152 -16.30 0.12 1.58
C LEU A 152 -15.94 -0.54 2.90
N ASP A 153 -16.91 -0.60 3.81
CA ASP A 153 -16.70 -1.16 5.14
C ASP A 153 -16.48 -2.67 5.11
N GLY A 154 -15.45 -3.14 5.80
CA GLY A 154 -15.01 -4.53 5.78
C GLY A 154 -14.38 -5.01 4.46
N GLY A 155 -14.27 -4.13 3.45
CA GLY A 155 -13.65 -4.40 2.15
C GLY A 155 -14.27 -5.55 1.37
N ILE A 156 -13.51 -6.11 0.43
CA ILE A 156 -13.97 -7.24 -0.40
C ILE A 156 -14.29 -8.48 0.45
N LYS A 157 -13.60 -8.68 1.58
CA LYS A 157 -13.85 -9.85 2.44
C LYS A 157 -15.27 -9.86 3.00
N ARG A 158 -15.73 -8.71 3.50
CA ARG A 158 -17.11 -8.60 3.99
C ARG A 158 -18.11 -8.70 2.85
N PHE A 159 -17.81 -8.09 1.70
CA PHE A 159 -18.68 -8.14 0.53
C PHE A 159 -18.85 -9.57 0.00
N GLU A 160 -17.75 -10.33 -0.09
CA GLU A 160 -17.74 -11.73 -0.49
C GLU A 160 -18.55 -12.62 0.46
N ILE A 161 -18.42 -12.45 1.78
CA ILE A 161 -19.19 -13.22 2.77
C ILE A 161 -20.70 -13.05 2.54
N LEU A 162 -21.15 -11.86 2.14
CA LEU A 162 -22.57 -11.55 1.98
C LEU A 162 -23.10 -11.84 0.57
N TYR A 163 -22.27 -11.64 -0.46
CA TYR A 163 -22.70 -11.61 -1.87
C TYR A 163 -21.83 -12.42 -2.82
N GLY A 164 -20.90 -13.24 -2.32
CA GLY A 164 -19.96 -14.02 -3.14
C GLY A 164 -20.62 -15.01 -4.11
N ASP A 165 -21.85 -15.44 -3.82
CA ASP A 165 -22.63 -16.33 -4.69
C ASP A 165 -23.55 -15.58 -5.67
N SER A 166 -23.58 -14.24 -5.62
CA SER A 166 -24.46 -13.42 -6.45
C SER A 166 -23.76 -12.96 -7.73
N ASP A 167 -23.98 -13.67 -8.85
CA ASP A 167 -23.35 -13.38 -10.16
C ASP A 167 -23.75 -11.98 -10.75
N ASN A 168 -24.75 -11.33 -10.16
CA ASN A 168 -25.15 -9.96 -10.49
C ASN A 168 -24.32 -8.87 -9.76
N LEU A 169 -23.65 -9.23 -8.65
CA LEU A 169 -22.90 -8.29 -7.80
C LEU A 169 -21.39 -8.55 -7.85
N VAL A 170 -20.99 -9.80 -8.10
CA VAL A 170 -19.59 -10.19 -8.18
C VAL A 170 -19.28 -10.94 -9.46
N GLU A 171 -18.02 -10.86 -9.89
CA GLU A 171 -17.44 -11.72 -10.91
C GLU A 171 -16.44 -12.66 -10.23
N LYS A 172 -16.51 -13.95 -10.56
CA LYS A 172 -15.61 -14.98 -10.01
C LYS A 172 -14.32 -14.97 -10.82
N LEU A 173 -13.18 -15.05 -10.12
CA LEU A 173 -11.84 -15.07 -10.70
C LEU A 173 -11.37 -16.49 -11.03
#